data_AF-A0A5C8U2M5-F1
#
_entry.id   AF-A0A5C8U2M5-F1
#
_cell.length_a   1.000
_cell.length_b   1.000
_cell.length_c   1.000
_cell.angle_alpha   90.00
_cell.angle_beta   90.00
_cell.angle_gamma   90.00
#
_symmetry.space_group_name_H-M   'P 1'
#
loop_
_entity.id
_entity.type
_entity.pdbx_description
1 polymer ?
#
loop_
_entity_poly.entity_id
_entity_poly.type
_entity_poly.pdbx_seq_one_letter_code
_entity_poly.pdbx_strand_id
1 'polypeptide(L)'
;MHRNVSIFDDDYVAPPDPLRHAAATVCGKLAQACRNEQTEFALAEALASIATRCGHTTNLKLTAGARDEILRQLNIAKAVLPACLRDYPRAHLIRGLEAAELQTIVWAELPHQRAARPPHTILDADGYARILQNDMSTRSLLEAISDRAYDRRSDEIEAMVGIRTRRPIRDPDGIFG
;
A
#
# COMPACT_ATOMS: atom_id res chain seq x y z
N MET A 1 31.49 -20.33 8.59
CA MET A 1 32.55 -19.45 8.07
C MET A 1 31.90 -18.19 7.53
N HIS A 2 31.86 -17.10 8.31
CA HIS A 2 31.41 -15.80 7.81
C HIS A 2 32.62 -15.08 7.23
N ARG A 3 32.67 -14.89 5.91
CA ARG A 3 33.63 -13.98 5.28
C ARG A 3 33.24 -12.56 5.68
N ASN A 4 34.16 -11.85 6.35
CA ASN A 4 34.07 -10.40 6.49
C ASN A 4 34.30 -9.81 5.10
N VAL A 5 33.23 -9.40 4.43
CA VAL A 5 33.28 -8.64 3.19
C VAL A 5 33.71 -7.22 3.55
N SER A 6 34.82 -6.76 2.99
CA SER A 6 35.31 -5.39 3.18
C SER A 6 34.51 -4.45 2.27
N ILE A 7 34.23 -3.23 2.74
CA ILE A 7 33.64 -2.17 1.90
C ILE A 7 34.55 -1.74 0.73
N PHE A 8 35.77 -2.26 0.70
CA PHE A 8 36.79 -2.03 -0.32
C PHE A 8 37.05 -3.25 -1.22
N ASP A 9 36.27 -4.34 -1.08
CA ASP A 9 36.33 -5.45 -2.03
C ASP A 9 35.72 -5.02 -3.38
N ASP A 10 36.31 -5.42 -4.51
CA ASP A 10 35.80 -5.12 -5.86
C ASP A 10 34.39 -5.70 -6.11
N ASP A 11 33.99 -6.72 -5.33
CA ASP A 11 32.66 -7.34 -5.35
C ASP A 11 31.70 -6.75 -4.29
N TYR A 12 32.10 -5.67 -3.59
CA TYR A 12 31.24 -5.01 -2.61
C TYR A 12 30.07 -4.29 -3.30
N VAL A 13 28.93 -4.96 -3.34
CA VAL A 13 27.66 -4.32 -3.65
C VAL A 13 27.18 -3.64 -2.37
N ALA A 14 27.29 -2.30 -2.33
CA ALA A 14 26.71 -1.52 -1.25
C ALA A 14 25.23 -1.93 -1.07
N PRO A 15 24.80 -2.23 0.18
CA PRO A 15 23.40 -2.58 0.42
C PRO A 15 22.50 -1.47 -0.13
N PRO A 16 21.36 -1.81 -0.75
CA PRO A 16 20.48 -0.81 -1.34
C PRO A 16 20.12 0.21 -0.28
N ASP A 17 20.27 1.50 -0.60
CA ASP A 17 19.91 2.60 0.28
C ASP A 17 18.52 2.32 0.88
N PRO A 18 18.40 2.10 2.20
CA PRO A 18 17.18 1.60 2.82
C PRO A 18 16.00 2.56 2.60
N LEU A 19 16.28 3.85 2.46
CA LEU A 19 15.28 4.88 2.16
C LEU A 19 14.82 4.79 0.70
N ARG A 20 15.76 4.59 -0.23
CA ARG A 20 15.45 4.38 -1.64
C ARG A 20 14.65 3.09 -1.86
N HIS A 21 15.01 2.01 -1.17
CA HIS A 21 14.26 0.76 -1.19
C HIS A 21 12.85 0.93 -0.61
N ALA A 22 12.71 1.67 0.50
CA ALA A 22 11.42 1.95 1.09
C ALA A 22 10.52 2.76 0.14
N ALA A 23 11.05 3.81 -0.48
CA ALA A 23 10.33 4.59 -1.47
C ALA A 23 9.94 3.75 -2.69
N ALA A 24 10.86 2.93 -3.21
CA ALA A 24 10.57 2.02 -4.32
C ALA A 24 9.46 1.01 -3.96
N THR A 25 9.43 0.53 -2.71
CA THR A 25 8.36 -0.36 -2.23
C THR A 25 7.01 0.33 -2.24
N VAL A 26 6.93 1.55 -1.68
CA VAL A 26 5.69 2.35 -1.68
C VAL A 26 5.22 2.61 -3.13
N CYS A 27 6.11 3.08 -3.99
CA CYS A 27 5.79 3.36 -5.39
C CYS A 27 5.37 2.10 -6.15
N GLY A 28 6.04 0.97 -5.93
CA GLY A 28 5.68 -0.31 -6.53
C GLY A 28 4.28 -0.75 -6.15
N LYS A 29 3.90 -0.59 -4.88
CA LYS A 29 2.56 -0.92 -4.37
C LYS A 29 1.48 0.03 -4.89
N LEU A 30 1.74 1.34 -4.93
CA LEU A 30 0.81 2.29 -5.54
C LEU A 30 0.62 2.03 -7.04
N ALA A 31 1.70 1.74 -7.77
CA ALA A 31 1.63 1.39 -9.18
C ALA A 31 0.88 0.08 -9.42
N GLN A 32 1.08 -0.93 -8.57
CA GLN A 32 0.33 -2.19 -8.59
C GLN A 32 -1.18 -1.93 -8.41
N ALA A 33 -1.56 -1.11 -7.42
CA ALA A 33 -2.96 -0.74 -7.21
C ALA A 33 -3.54 0.01 -8.42
N CYS A 34 -2.78 0.93 -9.03
CA CYS A 34 -3.22 1.67 -10.22
C CYS A 34 -3.37 0.80 -11.48
N ARG A 35 -2.76 -0.38 -11.54
CA ARG A 35 -2.96 -1.36 -12.62
C ARG A 35 -4.13 -2.30 -12.36
N ASN A 36 -4.91 -2.07 -11.29
CA ASN A 36 -6.00 -2.92 -10.85
C ASN A 36 -5.54 -4.35 -10.46
N GLU A 37 -4.29 -4.49 -9.97
CA GLU A 37 -3.71 -5.77 -9.58
C GLU A 37 -3.76 -5.93 -8.05
N GLN A 38 -4.80 -6.60 -7.52
CA GLN A 38 -5.03 -6.69 -6.07
C GLN A 38 -5.09 -5.30 -5.41
N THR A 39 -5.94 -4.42 -5.95
CA THR A 39 -6.01 -3.00 -5.66
C THR A 39 -6.03 -2.70 -4.16
N GLU A 40 -6.92 -3.35 -3.42
CA GLU A 40 -7.13 -3.16 -1.99
C GLU A 40 -5.91 -3.62 -1.18
N PHE A 41 -5.35 -4.79 -1.50
CA PHE A 41 -4.13 -5.28 -0.84
C PHE A 41 -2.97 -4.34 -1.07
N ALA A 42 -2.71 -3.98 -2.34
CA ALA A 42 -1.58 -3.15 -2.72
C ALA A 42 -1.68 -1.75 -2.10
N LEU A 43 -2.87 -1.16 -2.07
CA LEU A 43 -3.10 0.13 -1.44
C LEU A 43 -2.93 0.06 0.08
N ALA A 44 -3.46 -0.97 0.75
CA ALA A 44 -3.28 -1.17 2.18
C ALA A 44 -1.80 -1.30 2.56
N GLU A 45 -1.02 -2.07 1.79
CA GLU A 45 0.43 -2.24 1.99
C GLU A 45 1.21 -0.94 1.77
N ALA A 46 0.85 -0.15 0.74
CA ALA A 46 1.47 1.16 0.50
C ALA A 46 1.26 2.09 1.69
N LEU A 47 0.02 2.19 2.18
CA LEU A 47 -0.35 3.03 3.32
C LEU A 47 0.31 2.55 4.62
N ALA A 48 0.35 1.23 4.86
CA ALA A 48 1.05 0.63 5.99
C ALA A 48 2.54 0.99 6.00
N SER A 49 3.15 0.92 4.81
CA SER A 49 4.56 1.20 4.59
C SER A 49 4.91 2.67 4.89
N ILE A 50 4.05 3.60 4.48
CA ILE A 50 4.17 5.03 4.79
C ILE A 50 3.98 5.26 6.29
N ALA A 51 2.88 4.76 6.88
CA ALA A 51 2.53 4.98 8.28
C ALA A 51 3.62 4.47 9.24
N THR A 52 4.15 3.26 8.99
CA THR A 52 5.23 2.67 9.78
C THR A 52 6.45 3.59 9.83
N ARG A 53 6.79 4.25 8.71
CA ARG A 53 8.02 5.06 8.61
C ARG A 53 7.81 6.52 9.02
N CYS A 54 6.60 7.04 8.87
CA CYS A 54 6.22 8.35 9.41
C CYS A 54 6.16 8.34 10.95
N GLY A 55 5.61 7.28 11.55
CA GLY A 55 5.39 7.17 12.99
C GLY A 55 6.65 6.83 13.81
N HIS A 56 7.70 6.28 13.20
CA HIS A 56 8.95 5.99 13.90
C HIS A 56 9.86 7.23 13.93
N THR A 57 10.35 7.57 15.13
CA THR A 57 11.39 8.57 15.41
C THR A 57 12.77 8.12 14.91
N THR A 58 12.84 7.58 13.70
CA THR A 58 14.11 7.19 13.09
C THR A 58 14.75 8.40 12.41
N ASN A 59 16.06 8.58 12.63
CA ASN A 59 16.92 9.55 11.93
C ASN A 59 16.98 9.37 10.39
N LEU A 60 16.13 8.51 9.83
CA LEU A 60 16.05 8.14 8.43
C LEU A 60 14.98 8.99 7.74
N LYS A 61 15.44 10.14 7.25
CA LYS A 61 14.66 11.10 6.48
C LYS A 61 14.71 10.77 4.99
N LEU A 62 13.56 10.80 4.31
CA LEU A 62 13.51 10.68 2.85
C LEU A 62 14.38 11.74 2.16
N THR A 63 15.07 11.32 1.09
CA THR A 63 15.67 12.26 0.16
C THR A 63 14.59 13.01 -0.61
N ALA A 64 14.90 14.22 -1.11
CA ALA A 64 13.93 15.02 -1.86
C ALA A 64 13.39 14.26 -3.09
N GLY A 65 14.26 13.59 -3.85
CA GLY A 65 13.85 12.79 -5.00
C GLY A 65 12.94 11.61 -4.64
N ALA A 66 13.22 10.92 -3.53
CA ALA A 66 12.38 9.81 -3.08
C ALA A 66 11.00 10.29 -2.59
N ARG A 67 10.96 11.41 -1.86
CA ARG A 67 9.70 12.08 -1.46
C ARG A 67 8.87 12.45 -2.69
N ASP A 68 9.48 13.14 -3.64
CA ASP A 68 8.78 13.66 -4.82
C ASP A 68 8.23 12.53 -5.69
N GLU A 69 8.97 11.42 -5.79
CA GLU A 69 8.51 10.23 -6.50
C GLU A 69 7.29 9.58 -5.82
N ILE A 70 7.28 9.45 -4.49
CA ILE A 70 6.10 8.95 -3.75
C ILE A 70 4.90 9.90 -3.96
N LEU A 71 5.11 11.21 -3.83
CA LEU A 71 4.05 12.22 -4.03
C LEU A 71 3.50 12.18 -5.46
N ARG A 72 4.35 11.94 -6.46
CA ARG A 72 3.92 11.75 -7.84
C ARG A 72 3.03 10.52 -7.99
N GLN A 73 3.40 9.39 -7.39
CA GLN A 73 2.59 8.17 -7.41
C GLN A 73 1.26 8.33 -6.68
N LEU A 74 1.23 9.03 -5.54
CA LEU A 74 -0.01 9.35 -4.82
C LEU A 74 -0.95 10.22 -5.67
N ASN A 75 -0.42 11.20 -6.41
CA ASN A 75 -1.22 11.99 -7.34
C ASN A 75 -1.79 11.15 -8.50
N ILE A 76 -1.02 10.21 -9.04
CA ILE A 76 -1.53 9.24 -10.04
C ILE A 76 -2.64 8.38 -9.42
N ALA A 77 -2.42 7.87 -8.21
CA ALA A 77 -3.38 7.05 -7.49
C ALA A 77 -4.71 7.80 -7.26
N LYS A 78 -4.67 9.09 -6.88
CA LYS A 78 -5.86 9.94 -6.74
C LYS A 78 -6.66 10.08 -8.04
N ALA A 79 -5.99 10.06 -9.19
CA ALA A 79 -6.64 10.13 -10.49
C ALA A 79 -7.22 8.78 -10.95
N VAL A 80 -6.49 7.68 -10.71
CA VAL A 80 -6.81 6.35 -11.26
C VAL A 80 -7.73 5.54 -10.35
N LEU A 81 -7.43 5.49 -9.05
CA LEU A 81 -8.13 4.59 -8.12
C LEU A 81 -9.63 4.81 -7.99
N PRO A 82 -10.21 6.03 -8.14
CA PRO A 82 -11.66 6.18 -8.18
C PRO A 82 -12.36 5.37 -9.28
N ALA A 83 -11.66 5.08 -10.38
CA ALA A 83 -12.19 4.25 -11.46
C ALA A 83 -12.06 2.74 -11.18
N CYS A 84 -11.07 2.34 -10.37
CA CYS A 84 -10.83 0.97 -9.93
C CYS A 84 -11.71 0.57 -8.74
N LEU A 85 -11.95 1.50 -7.81
CA LEU A 85 -12.73 1.31 -6.58
C LEU A 85 -14.08 2.01 -6.67
N ARG A 86 -14.89 1.64 -7.68
CA ARG A 86 -16.13 2.36 -8.02
C ARG A 86 -17.19 2.32 -6.92
N ASP A 87 -17.18 1.27 -6.11
CA ASP A 87 -18.10 1.04 -5.00
C ASP A 87 -17.65 1.75 -3.70
N TYR A 88 -16.42 2.27 -3.66
CA TYR A 88 -15.88 2.95 -2.49
C TYR A 88 -16.14 4.46 -2.56
N PRO A 89 -16.53 5.12 -1.45
CA PRO A 89 -16.80 6.55 -1.46
C PRO A 89 -15.59 7.38 -1.92
N ARG A 90 -15.68 8.02 -3.09
CA ARG A 90 -14.61 8.82 -3.68
C ARG A 90 -14.02 9.84 -2.69
N ALA A 91 -14.88 10.53 -1.94
CA ALA A 91 -14.43 11.52 -0.96
C ALA A 91 -13.53 10.91 0.14
N HIS A 92 -13.82 9.69 0.59
CA HIS A 92 -13.02 9.01 1.60
C HIS A 92 -11.69 8.54 1.03
N LEU A 93 -11.69 8.05 -0.22
CA LEU A 93 -10.48 7.63 -0.91
C LEU A 93 -9.50 8.80 -1.06
N ILE A 94 -10.00 9.92 -1.58
CA ILE A 94 -9.19 11.12 -1.79
C ILE A 94 -8.63 11.64 -0.47
N ARG A 95 -9.46 11.75 0.58
CA ARG A 95 -8.98 12.18 1.91
C ARG A 95 -7.90 11.28 2.48
N GLY A 96 -8.04 9.95 2.37
CA GLY A 96 -7.03 9.02 2.84
C GLY A 96 -5.71 9.12 2.06
N LEU A 97 -5.78 9.35 0.74
CA LEU A 97 -4.60 9.57 -0.10
C LEU A 97 -3.92 10.92 0.18
N GLU A 98 -4.68 12.00 0.37
CA GLU A 98 -4.15 13.31 0.78
C GLU A 98 -3.50 13.26 2.17
N ALA A 99 -4.07 12.48 3.09
CA ALA A 99 -3.47 12.23 4.38
C ALA A 99 -2.12 11.49 4.26
N ALA A 100 -2.03 10.50 3.36
CA ALA A 100 -0.77 9.81 3.07
C ALA A 100 0.27 10.72 2.40
N GLU A 101 -0.14 11.71 1.60
CA GLU A 101 0.75 12.75 1.07
C GLU A 101 1.36 13.58 2.20
N LEU A 102 0.53 14.01 3.16
CA LEU A 102 1.01 14.74 4.33
C LEU A 102 1.96 13.89 5.18
N GLN A 103 1.66 12.62 5.42
CA GLN A 103 2.58 11.70 6.11
C GLN A 103 3.91 11.57 5.37
N THR A 104 3.89 11.51 4.04
CA THR A 104 5.11 11.46 3.21
C THR A 104 5.93 12.74 3.34
N ILE A 105 5.27 13.90 3.38
CA ILE A 105 5.93 15.20 3.62
C ILE A 105 6.57 15.20 5.01
N VAL A 106 5.84 14.81 6.05
CA VAL A 106 6.33 14.77 7.43
C VAL A 106 7.50 13.80 7.60
N TRP A 107 7.50 12.67 6.88
CA TRP A 107 8.63 11.73 6.85
C TRP A 107 9.89 12.36 6.23
N ALA A 108 9.74 13.29 5.29
CA ALA A 108 10.86 14.01 4.68
C ALA A 108 11.30 15.26 5.48
N GLU A 109 10.63 15.63 6.57
CA GLU A 109 10.91 16.84 7.34
C GLU A 109 12.06 16.71 8.33
N LEU A 110 12.71 17.83 8.62
CA LEU A 110 13.62 17.95 9.75
C LEU A 110 12.83 18.05 11.07
N PRO A 111 13.40 17.63 12.22
CA PRO A 111 12.69 17.65 13.50
C PRO A 111 12.08 19.01 13.86
N HIS A 112 12.78 20.12 13.58
CA HIS A 112 12.27 21.46 13.85
C HIS A 112 11.10 21.87 12.94
N GLN A 113 11.10 21.41 11.68
CA GLN A 113 9.99 21.66 10.75
C GLN A 113 8.74 20.91 11.21
N ARG A 114 8.93 19.66 11.64
CA ARG A 114 7.85 18.83 12.21
C ARG A 114 7.29 19.44 13.50
N ALA A 115 8.16 19.91 14.40
CA ALA A 115 7.76 20.53 15.66
C ALA A 115 6.99 21.86 15.47
N ALA A 116 7.20 22.56 14.35
CA ALA A 116 6.47 23.77 14.01
C ALA A 116 5.05 23.50 13.49
N ARG A 117 4.70 22.26 13.16
CA ARG A 117 3.35 21.91 12.67
C ARG A 117 2.35 21.85 13.82
N PRO A 118 1.08 22.26 13.59
CA PRO A 118 0.03 22.05 14.58
C PRO A 118 -0.15 20.56 14.89
N PRO A 119 -0.15 20.14 16.17
CA PRO A 119 -0.21 18.72 16.53
C PRO A 119 -1.43 17.97 15.97
N HIS A 120 -2.60 18.64 15.94
CA HIS A 120 -3.84 18.05 15.45
C HIS A 120 -3.78 17.69 13.96
N THR A 121 -3.03 18.43 13.13
CA THR A 121 -2.93 18.16 11.69
C THR A 121 -2.26 16.83 11.40
N ILE A 122 -1.23 16.47 12.19
CA ILE A 122 -0.55 15.17 12.04
C ILE A 122 -1.46 14.04 12.54
N LEU A 123 -2.12 14.24 13.67
CA LEU A 123 -3.06 13.25 14.22
C LEU A 123 -4.24 12.98 13.29
N ASP A 124 -4.81 14.02 12.67
CA ASP A 124 -5.89 13.88 11.71
C ASP A 124 -5.43 13.13 10.46
N ALA A 125 -4.23 13.45 9.95
CA ALA A 125 -3.65 12.74 8.81
C ALA A 125 -3.43 11.25 9.13
N ASP A 126 -2.88 10.95 10.31
CA ASP A 126 -2.72 9.58 10.77
C ASP A 126 -4.07 8.86 10.86
N GLY A 127 -5.10 9.52 11.39
CA GLY A 127 -6.46 9.00 11.45
C GLY A 127 -7.04 8.67 10.07
N TYR A 128 -7.05 9.63 9.15
CA TYR A 128 -7.61 9.44 7.80
C TYR A 128 -6.86 8.39 6.98
N ALA A 129 -5.52 8.39 7.02
CA ALA A 129 -4.72 7.39 6.32
C ALA A 129 -4.97 5.98 6.90
N ARG A 130 -5.11 5.87 8.24
CA ARG A 130 -5.38 4.61 8.93
C ARG A 130 -6.77 4.07 8.62
N ILE A 131 -7.79 4.91 8.53
CA ILE A 131 -9.15 4.50 8.12
C ILE A 131 -9.09 3.86 6.73
N LEU A 132 -8.51 4.56 5.74
CA LEU A 132 -8.39 4.02 4.39
C LEU A 132 -7.58 2.70 4.37
N GLN A 133 -6.46 2.65 5.09
CA GLN A 133 -5.65 1.43 5.21
C GLN A 133 -6.49 0.25 5.74
N ASN A 134 -7.24 0.46 6.81
CA ASN A 134 -8.03 -0.59 7.46
C ASN A 134 -9.17 -1.06 6.55
N ASP A 135 -9.83 -0.14 5.86
CA ASP A 135 -10.92 -0.47 4.93
C ASP A 135 -10.41 -1.31 3.76
N MET A 136 -9.27 -0.92 3.17
CA MET A 136 -8.63 -1.68 2.09
C MET A 136 -8.15 -3.05 2.57
N SER A 137 -7.52 -3.12 3.76
CA SER A 137 -7.10 -4.39 4.35
C SER A 137 -8.29 -5.32 4.61
N THR A 138 -9.39 -4.79 5.16
CA THR A 138 -10.62 -5.55 5.44
C THR A 138 -11.24 -6.08 4.15
N ARG A 139 -11.37 -5.25 3.12
CA ARG A 139 -11.90 -5.66 1.81
C ARG A 139 -11.05 -6.77 1.19
N SER A 140 -9.72 -6.63 1.20
CA SER A 140 -8.80 -7.66 0.70
C SER A 140 -8.94 -8.99 1.46
N LEU A 141 -9.09 -8.95 2.79
CA LEU A 141 -9.30 -10.15 3.59
C LEU A 141 -10.65 -10.82 3.30
N LEU A 142 -11.72 -10.05 3.16
CA LEU A 142 -13.04 -10.57 2.81
C LEU A 142 -13.04 -11.25 1.43
N GLU A 143 -12.35 -10.67 0.46
CA GLU A 143 -12.15 -11.28 -0.86
C GLU A 143 -11.42 -12.63 -0.73
N ALA A 144 -10.32 -12.68 0.01
CA ALA A 144 -9.57 -13.91 0.22
C ALA A 144 -10.36 -14.99 0.98
N ILE A 145 -11.21 -14.60 1.94
CA ILE A 145 -12.12 -15.52 2.64
C ILE A 145 -13.16 -16.10 1.68
N SER A 146 -13.74 -15.25 0.83
CA SER A 146 -14.74 -15.63 -0.16
C SER A 146 -14.17 -16.59 -1.19
N ASP A 147 -12.94 -16.34 -1.64
CA ASP A 147 -12.19 -17.23 -2.51
C ASP A 147 -11.97 -18.61 -1.87
N ARG A 148 -11.49 -18.66 -0.62
CA ARG A 148 -11.33 -19.93 0.09
C ARG A 148 -12.67 -20.64 0.35
N ALA A 149 -13.76 -19.90 0.52
CA ALA A 149 -15.09 -20.48 0.68
C ALA A 149 -15.60 -21.11 -0.62
N TYR A 150 -15.33 -20.48 -1.75
CA TYR A 150 -15.59 -21.05 -3.07
C TYR A 150 -14.80 -22.35 -3.26
N ASP A 151 -13.50 -22.33 -2.94
CA ASP A 151 -12.62 -23.49 -3.12
C ASP A 151 -13.12 -24.68 -2.28
N ARG A 152 -13.47 -24.46 -1.01
CA ARG A 152 -14.09 -25.51 -0.16
C ARG A 152 -15.37 -26.09 -0.77
N ARG A 153 -16.25 -25.24 -1.29
CA ARG A 153 -17.50 -25.67 -1.93
C ARG A 153 -17.23 -26.45 -3.22
N SER A 154 -16.24 -26.04 -4.01
CA SER A 154 -15.82 -26.75 -5.22
C SER A 154 -15.34 -28.16 -4.86
N ASP A 155 -14.50 -28.27 -3.83
CA ASP A 155 -13.96 -29.55 -3.37
C ASP A 155 -15.08 -30.49 -2.88
N GLU A 156 -16.06 -29.96 -2.14
CA GLU A 156 -17.25 -30.71 -1.71
C GLU A 156 -18.09 -31.22 -2.89
N ILE A 157 -18.35 -30.38 -3.90
CA ILE A 157 -19.10 -30.76 -5.10
C ILE A 157 -18.32 -31.81 -5.90
N GLU A 158 -17.01 -31.64 -6.06
CA GLU A 158 -16.17 -32.60 -6.76
C GLU A 158 -16.14 -33.95 -6.03
N ALA A 159 -16.10 -33.95 -4.69
CA ALA A 159 -16.21 -35.16 -3.88
C ALA A 159 -17.58 -35.85 -4.00
N MET A 160 -18.67 -35.10 -4.15
CA MET A 160 -20.03 -35.64 -4.26
C MET A 160 -20.38 -36.15 -5.67
N VAL A 161 -19.96 -35.45 -6.71
CA VAL A 161 -20.48 -35.64 -8.08
C VAL A 161 -19.37 -36.08 -9.04
N GLY A 162 -18.09 -36.03 -8.64
CA GLY A 162 -16.95 -36.36 -9.50
C GLY A 162 -16.71 -35.35 -10.63
N ILE A 163 -17.35 -34.17 -10.55
CA ILE A 163 -17.23 -33.10 -11.55
C ILE A 163 -16.42 -31.96 -10.96
N ARG A 164 -15.32 -31.62 -11.61
CA ARG A 164 -14.50 -30.46 -11.25
C ARG A 164 -15.25 -29.17 -11.54
N THR A 165 -15.48 -28.35 -10.51
CA THR A 165 -16.13 -27.05 -10.72
C THR A 165 -15.11 -26.01 -11.18
N ARG A 166 -15.48 -25.18 -12.16
CA ARG A 166 -14.63 -24.11 -12.68
C ARG A 166 -15.02 -22.80 -12.03
N ARG A 167 -14.03 -22.09 -11.46
CA ARG A 167 -14.22 -20.74 -10.93
C ARG A 167 -14.81 -19.84 -12.01
N PRO A 168 -15.93 -19.13 -11.76
CA PRO A 168 -16.41 -18.13 -12.70
C PRO A 168 -15.32 -17.08 -12.92
N ILE A 169 -15.13 -16.67 -14.16
CA ILE A 169 -14.22 -15.56 -14.50
C ILE A 169 -14.80 -14.33 -13.80
N ARG A 170 -14.03 -13.73 -12.88
CA ARG A 170 -14.42 -12.46 -12.23
C ARG A 170 -14.50 -11.39 -13.31
N ASP A 171 -15.71 -10.95 -13.61
CA ASP A 171 -15.92 -9.75 -14.41
C ASP A 171 -15.49 -8.54 -13.57
N PRO A 172 -14.63 -7.64 -14.08
CA PRO A 172 -14.20 -6.45 -13.34
C PRO A 172 -15.34 -5.49 -13.02
N ASP A 173 -16.51 -5.66 -13.64
CA ASP A 173 -17.71 -4.86 -13.44
C ASP A 173 -18.73 -5.47 -12.47
N GLY A 174 -18.43 -6.61 -11.83
CA GLY A 174 -19.14 -7.08 -10.64
C GLY A 174 -20.68 -7.06 -10.72
N ILE A 175 -21.26 -7.66 -11.76
CA ILE A 175 -22.71 -7.95 -11.80
C ILE A 175 -22.92 -9.45 -11.59
N PHE A 176 -22.79 -9.90 -10.35
CA PHE A 176 -23.41 -11.12 -9.81
C PHE A 176 -23.47 -10.90 -8.30
N GLY A 177 -24.58 -10.97 -7.57
CA GLY A 177 -26.01 -11.16 -7.82
C GLY A 177 -26.68 -11.09 -6.45
#